data_AF-A0AAD9ITF2-F1
#
_entry.id   AF-A0AAD9ITF2-F1
#
_cell.length_a   1.000
_cell.length_b   1.000
_cell.length_c   1.000
_cell.angle_alpha   90.00
_cell.angle_beta   90.00
_cell.angle_gamma   90.00
#
_symmetry.space_group_name_H-M   'P 1'
#
loop_
_entity.id
_entity.type
_entity.pdbx_description
1 polymer ?
#
loop_
_entity_poly.entity_id
_entity_poly.type
_entity_poly.pdbx_seq_one_letter_code
_entity_poly.pdbx_strand_id
1 'polypeptide(L)'
;MRKRKIAADLYIKDYFHPYVEAGHKEVTPLRIFYHHRWVQTVHPTVLQYAMFGISEKGAVFPGRPTKEDVEKHRIIVATLSTSRDLYNLQLGPGYFTHILLDEAAQAMEVETIMPLALAHSNTRVILAGDHMQVGQHFTVLK
;
A
#
# COMPACT_ATOMS: atom_id res chain seq x y z
N MET A 1 -0.69 6.37 -23.90
CA MET A 1 0.02 6.30 -22.60
C MET A 1 -0.34 5.02 -21.89
N ARG A 2 0.61 4.11 -21.65
CA ARG A 2 0.38 2.91 -20.82
C ARG A 2 0.09 3.39 -19.39
N LYS A 3 -1.15 3.24 -18.90
CA LYS A 3 -1.45 3.47 -17.46
C LYS A 3 -0.51 2.55 -16.68
N ARG A 4 0.42 3.12 -15.91
CA ARG A 4 1.30 2.37 -15.01
C ARG A 4 0.40 1.69 -13.99
N LYS A 5 0.13 0.40 -14.18
CA LYS A 5 -0.65 -0.41 -13.23
C LYS A 5 0.23 -0.58 -11.99
N ILE A 6 -0.27 -0.14 -10.84
CA ILE A 6 0.41 -0.32 -9.57
C ILE A 6 0.02 -1.70 -9.05
N ALA A 7 0.98 -2.55 -8.68
CA ALA A 7 0.72 -3.91 -8.19
C ALA A 7 -0.30 -3.92 -7.03
N ALA A 8 -0.17 -2.98 -6.09
CA ALA A 8 -1.12 -2.76 -4.99
C ALA A 8 -2.59 -2.60 -5.45
N ASP A 9 -2.82 -1.90 -6.56
CA ASP A 9 -4.17 -1.66 -7.08
C ASP A 9 -4.74 -2.92 -7.77
N LEU A 10 -3.87 -3.77 -8.34
CA LEU A 10 -4.26 -5.06 -8.92
C LEU A 10 -4.67 -6.06 -7.84
N TYR A 11 -3.95 -6.14 -6.73
CA TYR A 11 -4.35 -6.98 -5.59
C TYR A 11 -5.76 -6.66 -5.12
N ILE A 12 -6.08 -5.38 -5.00
CA ILE A 12 -7.41 -4.95 -4.59
C ILE A 12 -8.45 -5.33 -5.63
N LYS A 13 -8.23 -4.95 -6.88
CA LYS A 13 -9.23 -5.12 -7.93
C LYS A 13 -9.48 -6.59 -8.27
N ASP A 14 -8.41 -7.37 -8.40
CA ASP A 14 -8.47 -8.70 -8.99
C ASP A 14 -8.58 -9.81 -7.93
N TYR A 15 -8.25 -9.54 -6.65
CA TYR A 15 -8.28 -10.54 -5.57
C TYR A 15 -9.17 -10.15 -4.39
N PHE A 16 -8.95 -8.98 -3.77
CA PHE A 16 -9.74 -8.61 -2.58
C PHE A 16 -11.19 -8.23 -2.92
N HIS A 17 -11.39 -7.45 -3.98
CA HIS A 17 -12.72 -6.97 -4.34
C HIS A 17 -13.72 -8.09 -4.62
N PRO A 18 -13.41 -9.11 -5.47
CA PRO A 18 -14.30 -10.25 -5.67
C PRO A 18 -14.63 -10.99 -4.38
N TYR A 19 -13.67 -11.11 -3.46
CA TYR A 19 -13.87 -11.80 -2.19
C TYR A 19 -14.76 -11.01 -1.23
N VAL A 20 -14.59 -9.68 -1.18
CA VAL A 20 -15.46 -8.77 -0.40
C VAL A 20 -16.88 -8.77 -0.96
N GLU A 21 -17.05 -8.70 -2.28
CA GLU A 21 -18.37 -8.77 -2.94
C GLU A 21 -19.07 -10.12 -2.72
N ALA A 22 -18.30 -11.21 -2.53
CA ALA A 22 -18.83 -12.52 -2.15
C ALA A 22 -19.32 -12.59 -0.69
N GLY A 23 -19.22 -11.50 0.08
CA GLY A 23 -19.76 -11.39 1.44
C GLY A 23 -18.71 -11.37 2.56
N HIS A 24 -17.43 -11.55 2.23
CA HIS A 24 -16.33 -11.58 3.20
C HIS A 24 -15.86 -10.17 3.59
N LYS A 25 -16.71 -9.42 4.30
CA LYS A 25 -16.40 -8.05 4.71
C LYS A 25 -15.21 -7.95 5.66
N GLU A 26 -14.86 -9.02 6.38
CA GLU A 26 -13.72 -9.07 7.29
C GLU A 26 -12.35 -8.93 6.59
N VAL A 27 -12.30 -9.16 5.27
CA VAL A 27 -11.08 -8.97 4.47
C VAL A 27 -11.06 -7.65 3.70
N THR A 28 -11.97 -6.72 4.01
CA THR A 28 -12.01 -5.41 3.36
C THR A 28 -10.67 -4.68 3.58
N PRO A 29 -9.87 -4.42 2.53
CA PRO A 29 -8.59 -3.75 2.69
C PRO A 29 -8.75 -2.24 2.83
N LEU A 30 -7.82 -1.61 3.54
CA LEU A 30 -7.59 -0.16 3.48
C LEU A 30 -6.41 0.15 2.54
N ARG A 31 -6.67 0.87 1.45
CA ARG A 31 -5.65 1.35 0.51
C ARG A 31 -5.19 2.76 0.87
N ILE A 32 -3.91 2.90 1.22
CA ILE A 32 -3.29 4.19 1.55
C ILE A 32 -2.59 4.76 0.32
N PHE A 33 -3.07 5.89 -0.18
CA PHE A 33 -2.46 6.60 -1.29
C PHE A 33 -1.58 7.76 -0.82
N TYR A 34 -0.55 8.06 -1.62
CA TYR A 34 0.21 9.30 -1.48
C TYR A 34 -0.71 10.51 -1.71
N HIS A 35 -0.67 11.51 -0.84
CA HIS A 35 -1.60 12.63 -0.84
C HIS A 35 -1.59 13.51 -2.11
N HIS A 36 -0.50 13.52 -2.89
CA HIS A 36 -0.45 14.17 -4.20
C HIS A 36 -0.85 13.25 -5.37
N ARG A 37 -1.32 12.04 -5.10
CA ARG A 37 -1.85 11.14 -6.14
C ARG A 37 -3.16 11.71 -6.70
N TRP A 38 -3.26 11.72 -8.01
CA TRP A 38 -4.44 12.19 -8.72
C TRP A 38 -5.56 11.14 -8.59
N VAL A 39 -6.60 11.44 -7.81
CA VAL A 39 -7.73 10.53 -7.54
C VAL A 39 -8.36 10.01 -8.84
N GLN A 40 -8.51 10.87 -9.85
CA GLN A 40 -9.10 10.53 -11.15
C GLN A 40 -8.31 9.45 -11.94
N THR A 41 -7.05 9.21 -11.59
CA THR A 41 -6.21 8.19 -12.26
C THR A 41 -6.41 6.79 -11.67
N VAL A 42 -7.05 6.69 -10.51
CA VAL A 42 -7.28 5.45 -9.77
C VAL A 42 -8.55 4.77 -10.27
N HIS A 43 -8.53 3.43 -10.32
CA HIS A 43 -9.68 2.65 -10.78
C HIS A 43 -10.86 2.82 -9.80
N PRO A 44 -12.11 2.98 -10.27
CA PRO A 44 -13.27 3.18 -9.39
C PRO A 44 -13.44 2.11 -8.32
N THR A 45 -13.24 0.83 -8.67
CA THR A 45 -13.22 -0.28 -7.69
C THR A 45 -12.21 -0.07 -6.57
N VAL A 46 -10.99 0.39 -6.90
CA VAL A 46 -9.94 0.59 -5.90
C VAL A 46 -10.25 1.79 -5.00
N LEU A 47 -10.93 2.81 -5.54
CA LEU A 47 -11.37 3.96 -4.75
C LEU A 47 -12.36 3.59 -3.64
N GLN A 48 -13.12 2.49 -3.77
CA GLN A 48 -14.02 2.01 -2.71
C GLN A 48 -13.27 1.58 -1.44
N TYR A 49 -11.98 1.25 -1.58
CA TYR A 49 -11.12 0.77 -0.50
C TYR A 49 -10.16 1.85 -0.01
N ALA A 50 -10.28 3.09 -0.51
CA ALA A 50 -9.40 4.18 -0.16
C ALA A 50 -10.16 5.27 0.60
N MET A 51 -9.49 5.90 1.55
CA MET A 51 -9.99 7.15 2.10
C MET A 51 -9.74 8.27 1.10
N PHE A 52 -10.75 9.08 0.78
CA PHE A 52 -10.59 10.32 0.03
C PHE A 52 -11.56 11.37 0.57
N GLY A 53 -11.15 12.64 0.51
CA GLY A 53 -11.96 13.78 0.90
C GLY A 53 -12.29 14.66 -0.31
N ILE A 54 -13.11 15.68 -0.09
CA ILE A 54 -13.41 16.72 -1.08
C ILE A 54 -12.68 17.99 -0.68
N SER A 55 -11.96 18.58 -1.62
CA SER A 55 -11.35 19.91 -1.50
C SER A 55 -11.96 20.88 -2.50
N GLU A 56 -11.63 22.17 -2.42
CA GLU A 56 -12.03 23.18 -3.40
C GLU A 56 -11.62 22.81 -4.85
N LYS A 57 -10.55 22.02 -5.01
CA LYS A 57 -10.02 21.57 -6.31
C LYS A 57 -10.51 20.17 -6.72
N GLY A 58 -11.47 19.62 -5.99
CA GLY A 58 -12.04 18.28 -6.21
C GLY A 58 -11.57 17.23 -5.20
N ALA A 59 -11.77 15.95 -5.54
CA ALA A 59 -11.44 14.83 -4.67
C ALA A 59 -9.92 14.68 -4.45
N VAL A 60 -9.51 14.49 -3.20
CA VAL A 60 -8.10 14.38 -2.78
C VAL A 60 -7.92 13.26 -1.77
N PHE A 61 -6.73 12.65 -1.75
CA PHE A 61 -6.37 11.70 -0.69
C PHE A 61 -5.97 12.48 0.58
N PRO A 62 -6.56 12.19 1.75
CA PRO A 62 -6.25 12.86 2.99
C PRO A 62 -4.85 12.41 3.45
N GLY A 63 -3.83 13.17 3.08
CA GLY A 63 -2.53 13.23 3.76
C GLY A 63 -1.99 11.90 4.32
N ARG A 64 -2.37 11.65 5.57
CA ARG A 64 -1.97 10.52 6.39
C ARG A 64 -3.22 9.88 7.00
N PRO A 65 -3.32 8.53 7.05
CA PRO A 65 -4.36 7.87 7.82
C PRO A 65 -4.20 8.20 9.31
N THR A 66 -5.27 8.07 10.10
CA THR A 66 -5.19 8.07 11.56
C THR A 66 -5.03 6.64 12.09
N LYS A 67 -4.67 6.50 13.37
CA LYS A 67 -4.61 5.19 14.02
C LYS A 67 -5.98 4.48 14.00
N GLU A 68 -7.06 5.22 14.21
CA GLU A 68 -8.43 4.69 14.17
C GLU A 68 -8.81 4.17 12.77
N ASP A 69 -8.36 4.84 11.71
CA ASP A 69 -8.59 4.38 10.33
C ASP A 69 -7.94 3.03 10.07
N VAL A 70 -6.71 2.85 10.56
CA VAL A 70 -5.95 1.60 10.41
C VAL A 70 -6.55 0.49 11.28
N GLU A 71 -6.94 0.79 12.52
CA GLU A 71 -7.51 -0.19 13.47
C GLU A 71 -8.84 -0.80 13.04
N LYS A 72 -9.60 -0.12 12.17
CA LYS A 72 -10.83 -0.65 11.58
C LYS A 72 -10.59 -1.75 10.53
N HIS A 73 -9.35 -1.95 10.08
CA HIS A 73 -9.02 -2.81 8.96
C HIS A 73 -8.00 -3.87 9.33
N ARG A 74 -8.28 -5.12 8.93
CA ARG A 74 -7.34 -6.25 9.13
C ARG A 74 -6.23 -6.29 8.09
N ILE A 75 -6.44 -5.65 6.94
CA ILE A 75 -5.55 -5.68 5.79
C ILE A 75 -5.28 -4.24 5.37
N ILE A 76 -4.00 -3.87 5.36
CA ILE A 76 -3.54 -2.55 4.93
C ILE A 76 -2.72 -2.71 3.66
N VAL A 77 -3.11 -2.02 2.60
CA VAL A 77 -2.42 -2.01 1.31
C VAL A 77 -1.73 -0.66 1.11
N ALA A 78 -0.41 -0.67 1.21
CA ALA A 78 0.44 0.49 1.07
C ALA A 78 1.56 0.22 0.05
N THR A 79 2.06 1.28 -0.57
CA THR A 79 3.35 1.25 -1.27
C THR A 79 4.50 1.46 -0.29
N LEU A 80 5.74 1.14 -0.69
CA LEU A 80 6.95 1.37 0.11
C LEU A 80 7.07 2.82 0.62
N SER A 81 6.68 3.81 -0.19
CA SER A 81 6.73 5.21 0.21
C SER A 81 5.66 5.59 1.23
N THR A 82 4.44 5.08 1.08
CA THR A 82 3.30 5.35 1.97
C THR A 82 3.34 4.56 3.28
N SER A 83 4.15 3.50 3.38
CA SER A 83 4.33 2.77 4.65
C SER A 83 4.98 3.63 5.73
N ARG A 84 5.71 4.68 5.35
CA ARG A 84 6.21 5.70 6.27
C ARG A 84 5.08 6.35 7.08
N ASP A 85 3.91 6.55 6.47
CA ASP A 85 2.78 7.15 7.18
C ASP A 85 2.26 6.21 8.27
N LEU A 86 2.30 4.89 8.06
CA LEU A 86 1.99 3.88 9.08
C LEU A 86 3.00 3.90 10.23
N TYR A 87 4.28 4.05 9.93
CA TYR A 87 5.33 4.11 10.96
C TYR A 87 5.10 5.30 11.91
N ASN A 88 4.69 6.44 11.37
CA ASN A 88 4.40 7.64 12.15
C ASN A 88 3.19 7.51 13.09
N LEU A 89 2.33 6.50 12.90
CA LEU A 89 1.16 6.28 13.77
C LEU A 89 1.53 5.69 15.13
N GLN A 90 2.78 5.25 15.32
CA GLN A 90 3.24 4.62 16.56
C GLN A 90 2.30 3.48 16.99
N LEU A 91 1.99 2.62 16.02
CA LEU A 91 1.22 1.40 16.28
C LEU A 91 1.95 0.54 17.31
N GLY A 92 1.17 -0.17 18.14
CA GLY A 92 1.75 -1.00 19.20
C GLY A 92 2.71 -2.06 18.64
N PRO A 93 3.65 -2.56 19.45
CA PRO A 93 4.56 -3.61 19.03
C PRO A 93 3.78 -4.85 18.55
N GLY A 94 4.19 -5.40 17.41
CA GLY A 94 3.55 -6.59 16.83
C GLY A 94 2.17 -6.34 16.23
N TYR A 95 1.79 -5.08 15.99
CA TYR A 95 0.53 -4.73 15.35
C TYR A 95 0.32 -5.48 14.03
N PHE A 96 1.34 -5.51 13.19
CA PHE A 96 1.36 -6.35 11.99
C PHE A 96 1.92 -7.72 12.33
N THR A 97 1.06 -8.74 12.27
CA THR A 97 1.49 -10.15 12.38
C THR A 97 2.23 -10.62 11.13
N HIS A 98 1.90 -10.04 9.97
CA HIS A 98 2.50 -10.37 8.69
C HIS A 98 2.76 -9.08 7.89
N ILE A 99 3.91 -9.02 7.23
CA ILE A 99 4.27 -7.96 6.29
C ILE A 99 4.69 -8.63 4.98
N LEU A 100 3.96 -8.33 3.90
CA LEU A 100 4.22 -8.86 2.57
C LEU A 100 4.77 -7.73 1.70
N LEU A 101 5.99 -7.91 1.21
CA LEU A 101 6.66 -6.99 0.30
C LEU A 101 6.70 -7.63 -1.08
N ASP A 102 5.90 -7.10 -2.00
CA ASP A 102 5.91 -7.51 -3.40
C ASP A 102 6.91 -6.66 -4.21
N GLU A 103 7.42 -7.22 -5.30
CA GLU A 103 8.49 -6.66 -6.12
C GLU A 103 9.76 -6.29 -5.31
N ALA A 104 10.01 -7.00 -4.20
CA ALA A 104 11.13 -6.74 -3.30
C ALA A 104 12.49 -6.89 -3.99
N ALA A 105 12.58 -7.75 -5.01
CA ALA A 105 13.78 -7.92 -5.83
C ALA A 105 14.14 -6.68 -6.67
N GLN A 106 13.17 -5.79 -6.92
CA GLN A 106 13.35 -4.55 -7.68
C GLN A 106 13.36 -3.30 -6.78
N ALA A 107 13.16 -3.47 -5.46
CA ALA A 107 13.12 -2.39 -4.50
C ALA A 107 14.53 -1.99 -4.05
N MET A 108 14.78 -0.69 -3.88
CA MET A 108 16.02 -0.24 -3.25
C MET A 108 15.99 -0.56 -1.76
N GLU A 109 17.13 -0.95 -1.19
CA GLU A 109 17.24 -1.28 0.24
C GLU A 109 16.64 -0.18 1.13
N VAL A 110 16.99 1.09 0.86
CA VAL A 110 16.51 2.26 1.60
C VAL A 110 14.97 2.40 1.57
N GLU A 111 14.32 2.00 0.47
CA GLU A 111 12.85 2.06 0.36
C GLU A 111 12.17 0.92 1.14
N THR A 112 12.84 -0.22 1.30
CA THR A 112 12.32 -1.37 2.05
C THR A 112 12.45 -1.22 3.56
N ILE A 113 13.31 -0.32 4.06
CA ILE A 113 13.50 -0.12 5.50
C ILE A 113 12.20 0.33 6.19
N MET A 114 11.40 1.19 5.56
CA MET A 114 10.18 1.74 6.18
C MET A 114 9.13 0.67 6.51
N PRO A 115 8.70 -0.20 5.57
CA PRO A 115 7.78 -1.27 5.93
C PRO A 115 8.42 -2.29 6.88
N LEU A 116 9.73 -2.56 6.79
CA LEU A 116 10.40 -3.47 7.72
C LEU A 116 10.49 -2.91 9.14
N ALA A 117 10.58 -1.59 9.31
CA ALA A 117 10.59 -0.94 10.62
C ALA A 117 9.25 -1.07 11.37
N LEU A 118 8.18 -1.52 10.69
CA LEU A 118 6.90 -1.86 11.32
C LEU A 118 6.90 -3.28 11.93
N ALA A 119 7.92 -4.09 11.65
CA ALA A 119 8.03 -5.45 12.16
C ALA A 119 8.45 -5.47 13.63
N HIS A 120 7.95 -6.48 14.36
CA HIS A 120 8.39 -6.83 15.69
C HIS A 120 8.93 -8.27 15.71
N SER A 121 9.42 -8.75 16.86
CA SER A 121 9.97 -10.11 17.04
C SER A 121 9.06 -11.25 16.56
N ASN A 122 7.74 -11.05 16.58
CA ASN A 122 6.74 -12.06 16.18
C ASN A 122 6.12 -11.77 14.80
N THR A 123 6.56 -10.72 14.10
CA THR A 123 6.07 -10.38 12.77
C THR A 123 6.73 -11.28 11.73
N ARG A 124 5.92 -11.93 10.90
CA ARG A 124 6.42 -12.69 9.76
C ARG A 124 6.57 -11.76 8.56
N VAL A 125 7.80 -11.66 8.06
CA VAL A 125 8.08 -10.88 6.85
C VAL A 125 8.21 -11.84 5.66
N ILE A 126 7.45 -11.57 4.61
CA ILE A 126 7.51 -12.29 3.34
C ILE A 126 7.98 -11.31 2.27
N LEU A 127 9.08 -11.64 1.61
CA LEU A 127 9.61 -10.91 0.47
C LEU A 127 9.30 -11.71 -0.80
N ALA A 128 8.50 -11.13 -1.69
CA ALA A 128 8.17 -11.68 -2.99
C ALA A 128 8.75 -10.77 -4.08
N GLY A 129 9.16 -11.37 -5.19
CA GLY A 129 9.71 -10.64 -6.33
C GLY A 129 10.60 -11.54 -7.18
N ASP A 130 10.68 -11.24 -8.47
CA ASP A 130 11.54 -11.96 -9.40
C ASP A 130 12.77 -11.10 -9.74
N HIS A 131 13.96 -11.56 -9.33
CA HIS A 131 15.23 -10.90 -9.62
C HIS A 131 15.63 -11.02 -11.10
N MET A 132 14.97 -11.89 -11.87
CA MET A 132 15.18 -12.10 -13.31
C MET A 132 14.21 -11.29 -14.18
N GLN A 133 13.12 -10.73 -13.62
CA GLN A 133 12.32 -9.72 -14.31
C GLN A 133 13.13 -8.43 -14.42
N VAL A 134 13.48 -8.05 -15.65
CA VAL A 134 14.35 -6.91 -15.96
C VAL A 134 13.82 -5.64 -15.30
N GLY A 135 14.53 -5.16 -14.28
CA GLY A 135 13.93 -4.20 -13.36
C GLY A 135 14.82 -3.15 -12.71
N GLN A 136 16.09 -2.95 -13.06
CA GLN A 136 16.82 -1.72 -12.69
C GLN A 136 17.87 -1.32 -13.76
N HIS A 137 17.57 -0.33 -14.59
CA HIS A 137 18.58 0.44 -15.32
C HIS A 137 18.98 1.63 -14.44
N PHE A 138 20.04 1.48 -13.63
CA PHE A 138 20.67 2.63 -13.01
C PHE A 138 21.50 3.37 -14.07
N THR A 139 21.02 4.53 -14.52
CA THR A 139 21.88 5.50 -15.18
C THR A 139 22.39 6.47 -14.11
N VAL A 140 23.64 6.32 -13.70
CA VAL A 140 24.36 7.37 -12.98
C VAL A 140 24.82 8.37 -14.04
N LEU A 141 24.16 9.54 -14.12
CA LEU A 141 24.73 10.68 -14.82
C LEU A 141 25.64 11.42 -13.83
N LYS A 142 26.89 11.60 -14.25
CA LYS A 142 27.89 12.42 -13.57
C LYS A 142 27.55 13.90 -13.69
#